data_AF-A0A1Q3TG31-F1
#
_entry.id   AF-A0A1Q3TG31-F1
#
_cell.length_a   1.000
_cell.length_b   1.000
_cell.length_c   1.000
_cell.angle_alpha   90.00
_cell.angle_beta   90.00
_cell.angle_gamma   90.00
#
_symmetry.space_group_name_H-M   'P 1'
#
loop_
_entity.id
_entity.type
_entity.pdbx_description
1 polymer ?
#
loop_
_entity_poly.entity_id
_entity_poly.type
_entity_poly.pdbx_seq_one_letter_code
_entity_poly.pdbx_strand_id
1 'polypeptide(L)'
;MQDEAVTKRLRGELPRIGIDGDTFIVDWRLKELRSVDDLSRIIHLSKMDMNRAGTEYVVLYDRDKKQVHYEVTEEMAVNKGMHVLRIPHELKLDPVAVARQYGLGDTELLKKFPIQEKLAARVERLDEFQKRENKQAEKSKLIQRKENKNRKGLRP
;
A
#
# COMPACT_ATOMS: atom_id res chain seq x y z
N MET A 1 -4.96 -13.27 26.87
CA MET A 1 -3.64 -12.64 26.68
C MET A 1 -3.87 -11.37 25.88
N GLN A 2 -3.59 -10.20 26.45
CA GLN A 2 -3.56 -8.96 25.68
C GLN A 2 -2.29 -9.01 24.82
N ASP A 3 -2.47 -8.88 23.51
CA ASP A 3 -1.40 -8.83 22.53
C ASP A 3 -0.44 -7.67 22.86
N GLU A 4 0.84 -7.97 23.05
CA GLU A 4 1.85 -6.99 23.49
C GLU A 4 1.93 -5.80 22.53
N ALA A 5 1.76 -6.05 21.22
CA ALA A 5 1.77 -5.00 20.20
C ALA A 5 0.56 -4.07 20.37
N VAL A 6 -0.60 -4.60 20.74
CA VAL A 6 -1.80 -3.81 21.07
C VAL A 6 -1.55 -2.96 22.30
N THR A 7 -1.01 -3.52 23.38
CA THR A 7 -0.71 -2.75 24.59
C THR A 7 0.28 -1.61 24.32
N LYS A 8 1.35 -1.87 23.56
CA LYS A 8 2.31 -0.83 23.13
C LYS A 8 1.63 0.27 22.33
N ARG A 9 0.81 -0.11 21.35
CA ARG A 9 0.09 0.85 20.50
C ARG A 9 -0.86 1.73 21.30
N LEU A 10 -1.60 1.15 22.24
CA LEU A 10 -2.52 1.89 23.12
C LEU A 10 -1.79 2.87 24.05
N ARG A 11 -0.55 2.57 24.44
CA ARG A 11 0.33 3.48 25.21
C ARG A 11 0.96 4.59 24.37
N GLY A 12 0.73 4.61 23.05
CA GLY A 12 1.18 5.65 22.14
C GLY A 12 2.38 5.28 21.27
N GLU A 13 2.94 4.06 21.39
CA GLU A 13 3.99 3.63 20.48
C GLU A 13 3.43 3.45 19.06
N LEU A 14 4.03 4.13 18.08
CA LEU A 14 3.60 4.04 16.69
C LEU A 14 4.09 2.74 16.04
N PRO A 15 3.29 2.12 15.14
CA PRO A 15 3.73 0.95 14.39
C PRO A 15 4.97 1.23 13.53
N ARG A 16 5.71 0.18 13.19
CA ARG A 16 6.87 0.25 12.31
C ARG A 16 6.66 -0.61 11.06
N ILE A 17 7.20 -0.19 9.93
CA ILE A 17 7.18 -0.93 8.66
C ILE A 17 8.58 -0.98 8.06
N GLY A 18 8.97 -2.16 7.56
CA GLY A 18 10.20 -2.34 6.78
C GLY A 18 10.00 -2.01 5.31
N ILE A 19 10.92 -1.23 4.72
CA ILE A 19 10.92 -0.86 3.30
C ILE A 19 12.35 -0.97 2.77
N ASP A 20 12.59 -1.92 1.86
CA ASP A 20 13.89 -2.18 1.23
C ASP A 20 15.09 -2.19 2.19
N GLY A 21 14.91 -2.87 3.33
CA GLY A 21 15.93 -3.02 4.37
C GLY A 21 15.95 -1.92 5.43
N ASP A 22 15.23 -0.81 5.21
CA ASP A 22 15.16 0.28 6.19
C ASP A 22 13.87 0.23 7.01
N THR A 23 13.89 0.81 8.20
CA THR A 23 12.71 0.85 9.10
C THR A 23 12.09 2.24 9.12
N PHE A 24 10.77 2.29 9.01
CA PHE A 24 9.98 3.52 9.10
C PHE A 24 8.94 3.42 10.22
N ILE A 25 8.70 4.53 10.89
CA ILE A 25 7.59 4.74 11.81
C ILE A 25 6.35 5.15 11.00
N VAL A 26 5.23 4.50 11.27
CA VAL A 26 3.93 4.81 10.65
C VAL A 26 3.24 5.91 11.47
N ASP A 27 3.18 7.13 10.95
CA ASP A 27 2.34 8.20 11.50
C ASP A 27 1.09 8.37 10.63
N TRP A 28 0.04 7.61 10.97
CA TRP A 28 -1.22 7.66 10.23
C TRP A 28 -1.96 9.00 10.38
N ARG A 29 -1.72 9.74 11.47
CA ARG A 29 -2.36 11.04 11.69
C ARG A 29 -1.86 12.05 10.67
N LEU A 30 -0.55 12.02 10.38
CA LEU A 30 0.09 12.88 9.39
C LEU A 30 0.11 12.28 7.98
N LYS A 31 -0.31 11.01 7.82
CA LYS A 31 -0.22 10.25 6.56
C LYS A 31 1.22 10.11 6.09
N GLU A 32 2.13 9.82 7.02
CA GLU A 32 3.57 9.79 6.76
C GLU A 32 4.21 8.49 7.25
N LEU A 33 5.22 8.05 6.50
CA LEU A 33 6.20 7.08 6.97
C LEU A 33 7.51 7.81 7.20
N ARG A 34 8.01 7.79 8.43
CA ARG A 34 9.19 8.54 8.87
C ARG A 34 10.32 7.58 9.14
N SER A 35 11.45 7.72 8.44
CA SER A 35 12.58 6.82 8.62
C SER A 35 13.12 6.90 10.06
N VAL A 36 13.48 5.76 10.63
CA VAL A 36 14.07 5.68 11.98
C VAL A 36 15.50 6.22 11.97
N ASP A 37 16.25 5.94 10.90
CA ASP A 37 17.68 6.26 10.82
C ASP A 37 17.98 7.64 10.21
N ASP A 38 17.04 8.19 9.43
CA ASP A 38 17.19 9.48 8.75
C ASP A 38 15.91 10.31 8.83
N LEU A 39 15.87 11.27 9.76
CA LEU A 39 14.69 12.10 10.02
C LEU A 39 14.29 12.99 8.83
N SER A 40 15.17 13.21 7.86
CA SER A 40 14.85 13.96 6.64
C SER A 40 14.04 13.13 5.64
N ARG A 41 14.09 11.79 5.76
CA ARG A 41 13.43 10.88 4.84
C ARG A 41 12.00 10.59 5.29
N ILE A 42 11.08 11.36 4.71
CA ILE A 42 9.63 11.25 4.93
C ILE A 42 8.94 10.83 3.63
N ILE A 43 8.12 9.79 3.73
CA ILE A 43 7.29 9.30 2.64
C ILE A 43 5.83 9.66 2.94
N HIS A 44 5.17 10.40 2.05
CA HIS A 44 3.81 10.89 2.22
C HIS A 44 2.81 9.94 1.56
N LEU A 45 2.04 9.20 2.38
CA LEU A 45 0.99 8.29 1.91
C LEU A 45 -0.14 9.02 1.18
N SER A 46 -0.43 10.27 1.58
CA SER A 46 -1.48 11.08 0.96
C SER A 46 -1.19 11.48 -0.49
N LYS A 47 0.07 11.35 -0.94
CA LYS A 47 0.51 11.64 -2.31
C LYS A 47 0.59 10.37 -3.18
N MET A 48 0.22 9.21 -2.65
CA MET A 48 0.28 7.95 -3.37
C MET A 48 -1.07 7.58 -3.95
N ASP A 49 -1.03 6.86 -5.08
CA ASP A 49 -2.22 6.23 -5.62
C ASP A 49 -2.58 4.97 -4.84
N MET A 50 -3.86 4.63 -4.83
CA MET A 50 -4.33 3.34 -4.32
C MET A 50 -4.39 2.34 -5.47
N ASN A 51 -3.98 1.09 -5.24
CA ASN A 51 -4.17 0.04 -6.22
C ASN A 51 -5.68 -0.16 -6.52
N ARG A 52 -6.01 -0.78 -7.66
CA ARG A 52 -7.42 -1.00 -8.06
C ARG A 52 -8.26 -1.77 -7.03
N ALA A 53 -7.61 -2.58 -6.20
CA ALA A 53 -8.28 -3.38 -5.17
C ALA A 53 -8.55 -2.60 -3.87
N GLY A 54 -8.00 -1.38 -3.71
CA GLY A 54 -8.15 -0.61 -2.47
C GLY A 54 -7.34 -1.16 -1.29
N THR A 55 -6.31 -1.97 -1.55
CA THR A 55 -5.63 -2.74 -0.49
C THR A 55 -4.22 -2.28 -0.18
N GLU A 56 -3.61 -1.52 -1.10
CA GLU A 56 -2.23 -1.04 -1.00
C GLU A 56 -2.09 0.32 -1.70
N TYR A 57 -1.33 1.21 -1.09
CA TYR A 57 -0.77 2.39 -1.72
C TYR A 57 0.36 1.98 -2.67
N VAL A 58 0.45 2.66 -3.80
CA VAL A 58 1.40 2.38 -4.87
C VAL A 58 2.10 3.67 -5.26
N VAL A 59 3.41 3.62 -5.36
CA VAL A 59 4.24 4.76 -5.78
C VAL A 59 5.46 4.26 -6.54
N LEU A 60 6.01 5.10 -7.42
CA LEU A 60 7.25 4.80 -8.09
C LEU A 60 8.43 4.96 -7.12
N TYR A 61 9.41 4.07 -7.22
CA TYR A 61 10.54 3.97 -6.30
C TYR A 61 11.86 3.78 -7.05
N ASP A 62 12.81 4.67 -6.78
CA ASP A 62 14.21 4.54 -7.18
C ASP A 62 14.94 3.79 -6.05
N ARG A 63 15.34 2.55 -6.33
CA ARG A 63 15.98 1.68 -5.34
C ARG A 63 17.41 2.11 -5.04
N ASP A 64 18.11 2.64 -6.03
CA ASP A 64 19.52 3.05 -5.89
C ASP A 64 19.63 4.29 -5.02
N LYS A 65 18.71 5.24 -5.18
CA LYS A 65 18.63 6.46 -4.36
C LYS A 65 17.78 6.28 -3.10
N LYS A 66 17.05 5.18 -2.99
CA LYS A 66 16.03 4.92 -1.95
C LYS A 66 14.99 6.05 -1.83
N GLN A 67 14.49 6.52 -2.97
CA GLN A 67 13.56 7.66 -3.04
C GLN A 67 12.26 7.30 -3.76
N VAL A 68 11.16 7.95 -3.35
CA VAL A 68 9.85 7.81 -3.99
C VAL A 68 9.61 8.97 -4.96
N HIS A 69 8.94 8.68 -6.06
CA HIS A 69 8.47 9.67 -7.04
C HIS A 69 6.95 9.63 -7.11
N TYR A 70 6.31 10.72 -6.67
CA TYR A 70 4.85 10.86 -6.66
C TYR A 70 4.27 11.24 -8.02
N GLU A 71 5.11 11.80 -8.89
CA GLU A 71 4.76 12.15 -10.27
C GLU A 71 5.57 11.25 -11.21
N VAL A 72 4.87 10.63 -12.16
CA VAL A 72 5.48 9.73 -13.15
C VAL A 72 5.73 10.49 -14.44
N THR A 73 6.98 10.54 -14.88
CA THR A 73 7.35 11.04 -16.21
C THR A 73 7.44 9.88 -17.21
N GLU A 74 7.34 10.18 -18.51
CA GLU A 74 7.49 9.16 -19.57
C GLU A 74 8.88 8.48 -19.51
N GLU A 75 9.93 9.25 -19.23
CA GLU A 75 11.30 8.74 -19.08
C GLU A 75 11.40 7.74 -17.92
N MET A 76 10.78 8.05 -16.79
CA MET A 76 10.72 7.15 -15.64
C MET A 76 9.92 5.89 -15.94
N ALA A 77 8.85 6.01 -16.73
CA ALA A 77 7.98 4.87 -17.07
C ALA A 77 8.68 3.82 -17.95
N VAL A 78 9.68 4.22 -18.73
CA VAL A 78 10.46 3.33 -19.61
C VAL A 78 11.81 2.92 -19.03
N ASN A 79 12.22 3.50 -17.90
CA ASN A 79 13.49 3.18 -17.25
C ASN A 79 13.41 1.81 -16.54
N LYS A 80 14.25 0.86 -16.99
CA LYS A 80 14.32 -0.53 -16.49
C LYS A 80 14.82 -0.67 -15.05
N GLY A 81 15.41 0.39 -14.48
CA GLY A 81 15.87 0.46 -13.10
C GLY A 81 14.80 0.93 -12.10
N MET A 82 13.66 1.40 -12.58
CA MET A 82 12.59 1.86 -11.68
C MET A 82 11.80 0.70 -11.10
N HIS A 83 11.37 0.89 -9.86
CA HIS A 83 10.59 -0.07 -9.10
C HIS A 83 9.25 0.53 -8.70
N VAL A 84 8.31 -0.33 -8.32
CA VAL A 84 7.03 0.03 -7.73
C VAL A 84 7.08 -0.37 -6.26
N LEU A 85 6.88 0.60 -5.38
CA LEU A 85 6.73 0.40 -3.95
C LEU A 85 5.26 0.25 -3.62
N ARG A 86 4.91 -0.83 -2.93
CA ARG A 86 3.55 -1.17 -2.50
C ARG A 86 3.49 -1.23 -0.98
N ILE A 87 2.74 -0.32 -0.40
CA ILE A 87 2.56 -0.19 1.05
C ILE A 87 1.15 -0.65 1.39
N PRO A 88 0.93 -1.48 2.42
CA PRO A 88 -0.42 -1.88 2.84
C PRO A 88 -1.31 -0.67 3.11
N HIS A 89 -2.62 -0.79 2.85
CA HIS A 89 -3.60 0.23 3.22
C HIS A 89 -3.69 0.46 4.73
N GLU A 90 -4.34 1.55 5.11
CA GLU A 90 -4.35 2.13 6.45
C GLU A 90 -4.81 1.20 7.57
N LEU A 91 -5.80 0.35 7.29
CA LEU A 91 -6.34 -0.58 8.28
C LEU A 91 -5.31 -1.66 8.66
N LYS A 92 -4.34 -1.94 7.78
CA LYS A 92 -3.20 -2.82 8.10
C LYS A 92 -2.04 -2.07 8.74
N LEU A 93 -1.84 -0.81 8.37
CA LEU A 93 -0.73 0.01 8.88
C LEU A 93 -0.93 0.43 10.34
N ASP A 94 -2.08 1.03 10.66
CA ASP A 94 -2.39 1.48 12.01
C ASP A 94 -3.91 1.46 12.25
N PRO A 95 -4.51 0.28 12.48
CA PRO A 95 -5.94 0.14 12.71
C PRO A 95 -6.42 0.96 13.92
N VAL A 96 -5.57 1.18 14.91
CA VAL A 96 -5.90 1.99 16.10
C VAL A 96 -6.03 3.46 15.72
N ALA A 97 -5.06 4.02 14.97
CA ALA A 97 -5.17 5.41 14.53
C ALA A 97 -6.33 5.62 13.55
N VAL A 98 -6.62 4.64 12.69
CA VAL A 98 -7.80 4.70 11.80
C VAL A 98 -9.08 4.71 12.63
N ALA A 99 -9.21 3.86 13.65
CA ALA A 99 -10.37 3.84 14.54
C ALA A 99 -10.59 5.21 15.19
N ARG A 100 -9.53 5.81 15.74
CA ARG A 100 -9.56 7.16 16.32
C ARG A 100 -9.97 8.23 15.32
N GLN A 101 -9.46 8.18 14.07
CA GLN A 101 -9.83 9.13 13.03
C GLN A 101 -11.34 9.10 12.72
N TYR A 102 -11.97 7.92 12.79
CA TYR A 102 -13.41 7.76 12.56
C TYR A 102 -14.25 7.87 13.85
N GLY A 103 -13.66 8.24 14.99
CA GLY A 103 -14.38 8.34 16.28
C GLY A 103 -14.83 7.00 16.86
N LEU A 104 -14.21 5.89 16.43
CA LEU A 104 -14.46 4.55 16.94
C LEU A 104 -13.60 4.25 18.17
N GLY A 105 -13.98 3.23 18.94
CA GLY A 105 -13.15 2.72 20.02
C GLY A 105 -11.82 2.16 19.49
N ASP A 106 -10.72 2.40 20.20
CA ASP A 106 -9.35 2.07 19.78
C ASP A 106 -9.17 0.62 19.30
N THR A 107 -9.91 -0.32 19.90
CA THR A 107 -9.81 -1.75 19.61
C THR A 107 -10.87 -2.26 18.63
N GLU A 108 -11.78 -1.40 18.17
CA GLU A 108 -12.95 -1.81 17.38
C GLU A 108 -12.53 -2.44 16.05
N LEU A 109 -11.55 -1.83 15.36
CA LEU A 109 -11.05 -2.34 14.08
C LEU A 109 -10.13 -3.57 14.23
N LEU A 110 -9.61 -3.83 15.44
CA LEU A 110 -8.66 -4.93 15.67
C LEU A 110 -9.28 -6.32 15.51
N LYS A 111 -10.61 -6.44 15.65
CA LYS A 111 -11.34 -7.70 15.40
C LYS A 111 -11.16 -8.19 13.97
N LYS A 112 -11.05 -7.26 13.01
CA LYS A 112 -10.92 -7.55 11.58
C LYS A 112 -9.50 -7.30 11.06
N PHE A 113 -8.80 -6.35 11.65
CA PHE A 113 -7.46 -5.93 11.27
C PHE A 113 -6.56 -5.93 12.51
N PRO A 114 -6.09 -7.11 12.97
CA PRO A 114 -5.17 -7.18 14.09
C PRO A 114 -3.86 -6.46 13.75
N ILE A 115 -3.20 -5.91 14.78
CA ILE A 115 -1.88 -5.28 14.61
C ILE A 115 -0.90 -6.33 14.11
N GLN A 116 -0.08 -5.95 13.13
CA GLN A 116 0.95 -6.82 12.58
C GLN A 116 2.30 -6.41 13.14
N GLU A 117 2.99 -7.32 13.83
CA GLU A 117 4.34 -7.05 14.36
C GLU A 117 5.38 -6.87 13.26
N LYS A 118 5.19 -7.54 12.11
CA LYS A 118 6.13 -7.58 10.99
C LYS A 118 5.49 -6.98 9.73
N LEU A 119 5.24 -5.68 9.76
CA LEU A 119 4.84 -4.95 8.55
C LEU A 119 6.04 -4.80 7.61
N ALA A 120 5.83 -5.15 6.34
CA ALA A 120 6.80 -4.93 5.29
C ALA A 120 6.09 -4.44 4.03
N ALA A 121 6.66 -3.41 3.41
CA ALA A 121 6.28 -3.02 2.06
C ALA A 121 6.87 -3.98 1.04
N ARG A 122 6.24 -4.04 -0.14
CA ARG A 122 6.75 -4.83 -1.28
C ARG A 122 7.37 -3.90 -2.29
N VAL A 123 8.53 -4.29 -2.81
CA VAL A 123 9.20 -3.62 -3.91
C VAL A 123 9.26 -4.59 -5.08
N GLU A 124 8.77 -4.18 -6.24
CA GLU A 124 8.80 -4.98 -7.45
C GLU A 124 9.28 -4.16 -8.64
N ARG A 125 9.89 -4.80 -9.65
CA ARG A 125 10.39 -4.10 -10.83
C ARG A 125 9.22 -3.54 -11.64
N LEU A 126 9.37 -2.30 -12.15
CA LEU A 126 8.30 -1.61 -12.87
C LEU A 126 7.89 -2.34 -14.15
N ASP A 127 8.86 -2.88 -14.90
CA ASP A 127 8.60 -3.62 -16.14
C ASP A 127 7.78 -4.90 -15.90
N GLU A 128 8.08 -5.62 -14.81
CA GLU A 128 7.34 -6.80 -14.39
C GLU A 128 5.94 -6.45 -13.89
N PHE A 129 5.81 -5.36 -13.15
CA PHE A 129 4.52 -4.83 -12.70
C PHE A 129 3.62 -4.47 -13.89
N GLN A 130 4.11 -3.68 -14.84
CA GLN A 130 3.38 -3.26 -16.04
C GLN A 130 2.95 -4.46 -16.90
N LYS A 131 3.85 -5.44 -17.13
CA LYS A 131 3.51 -6.67 -17.85
C LYS A 131 2.36 -7.43 -17.19
N ARG A 132 2.36 -7.50 -15.85
CA ARG A 132 1.31 -8.19 -15.08
C ARG A 132 -0.03 -7.46 -15.19
N GLU A 133 -0.03 -6.14 -15.02
CA GLU A 133 -1.24 -5.32 -15.13
C GLU A 133 -1.85 -5.38 -16.53
N ASN A 134 -1.03 -5.31 -17.58
CA ASN A 134 -1.49 -5.43 -18.96
C ASN A 134 -2.13 -6.80 -19.23
N LYS A 135 -1.49 -7.89 -18.78
CA LYS A 135 -2.02 -9.25 -18.92
C LYS A 135 -3.35 -9.43 -18.17
N GLN A 136 -3.52 -8.80 -17.01
CA GLN A 136 -4.78 -8.82 -16.27
C GLN A 136 -5.87 -8.03 -17.00
N ALA A 137 -5.54 -6.86 -17.54
CA ALA A 137 -6.47 -6.03 -18.29
C ALA A 137 -6.96 -6.70 -19.58
N GLU A 138 -6.09 -7.46 -20.27
CA GLU A 138 -6.48 -8.24 -21.45
C GLU A 138 -7.43 -9.38 -21.10
N LYS A 139 -7.15 -10.11 -20.01
CA LYS A 139 -8.00 -11.20 -19.53
C LYS A 139 -9.40 -10.69 -19.14
N SER A 140 -9.49 -9.59 -18.42
CA SER A 140 -10.78 -9.02 -18.00
C SER A 140 -11.61 -8.54 -19.20
N LYS A 141 -10.97 -7.89 -20.19
CA LYS A 141 -11.61 -7.53 -21.47
C LYS A 141 -12.14 -8.77 -22.22
N LEU A 142 -11.40 -9.89 -22.21
CA LEU A 142 -11.83 -11.12 -22.86
C LEU A 142 -13.05 -11.77 -22.17
N ILE A 143 -13.06 -11.79 -20.83
CA ILE A 143 -14.19 -12.30 -20.04
C ILE A 143 -15.45 -11.48 -20.30
N GLN A 144 -15.37 -10.15 -20.21
CA GLN A 144 -16.51 -9.27 -20.50
C GLN A 144 -17.05 -9.45 -21.93
N ARG A 145 -16.16 -9.62 -22.92
CA ARG A 145 -16.58 -9.89 -24.32
C ARG A 145 -17.35 -11.20 -24.44
N LYS A 146 -16.95 -12.26 -23.72
CA LYS A 146 -17.66 -13.56 -23.72
C LYS A 146 -19.02 -13.46 -23.04
N GLU A 147 -19.10 -12.79 -21.89
CA GLU A 147 -20.37 -12.58 -21.16
C GLU A 147 -21.37 -11.75 -21.98
N ASN A 148 -20.90 -10.70 -22.65
CA ASN A 148 -21.74 -9.87 -23.51
C ASN A 148 -22.25 -10.62 -24.75
N LYS A 149 -21.48 -11.55 -25.31
CA LYS A 149 -21.94 -12.42 -26.40
C LYS A 149 -23.00 -13.42 -25.91
N ASN A 150 -22.81 -14.04 -24.75
CA ASN A 150 -23.79 -14.96 -24.17
C ASN A 150 -25.12 -14.25 -23.82
N ARG A 151 -25.07 -13.01 -23.32
CA ARG A 151 -26.29 -12.21 -23.03
C ARG A 151 -27.05 -11.76 -24.27
N LYS A 152 -26.38 -11.59 -25.41
CA LYS A 152 -27.03 -11.25 -26.69
C LYS A 152 -27.66 -12.46 -27.40
N GLY A 153 -27.17 -13.67 -27.13
CA GLY A 153 -27.77 -14.91 -27.64
C GLY A 153 -28.97 -15.44 -26.84
N LEU A 154 -29.31 -14.81 -25.70
CA LEU A 154 -30.39 -15.23 -24.80
C LEU A 154 -31.67 -14.37 -24.90
N ARG A 155 -31.79 -13.51 -25.91
CA ARG A 155 -33.01 -12.73 -26.15
C ARG A 155 -33.95 -13.53 -27.07
N PRO A 156 -35.12 -13.99 -26.59
CA PRO A 156 -36.13 -14.65 -27.43
C PRO A 156 -36.73 -13.68 -28.45
#